data_AF-A0A970PRD2-F1
#
_entry.id   AF-A0A970PRD2-F1
#
_cell.length_a   1.000
_cell.length_b   1.000
_cell.length_c   1.000
_cell.angle_alpha   90.00
_cell.angle_beta   90.00
_cell.angle_gamma   90.00
#
_symmetry.space_group_name_H-M   'P 1'
#
loop_
_entity.id
_entity.type
_entity.pdbx_description
1 polymer ?
#
loop_
_entity_poly.entity_id
_entity_poly.type
_entity_poly.pdbx_seq_one_letter_code
_entity_poly.pdbx_strand_id
1 'polypeptide(L)' 'AALLNRAGEAAAVRYGVIFLPSDFKKQGGYLRSAELSKEYGMYRQDYCGCVYSKIERDARTL' A
#
# COMPACT_ATOMS: atom_id res chain seq x y z
N ALA A 1 -10.31 4.10 -9.31
CA ALA A 1 -9.31 3.36 -10.10
C ALA A 1 -9.25 3.69 -11.60
N ALA A 2 -10.33 4.07 -12.29
CA ALA A 2 -10.35 4.15 -13.76
C ALA A 2 -9.26 5.04 -14.41
N LEU A 3 -8.85 6.14 -13.77
CA LEU A 3 -7.74 6.97 -14.26
C LEU A 3 -6.38 6.26 -14.10
N LEU A 4 -6.14 5.70 -12.91
CA LEU A 4 -4.91 4.99 -12.57
C LEU A 4 -4.68 3.76 -13.45
N ASN A 5 -5.75 3.00 -13.72
CA ASN A 5 -5.66 1.81 -14.57
C ASN A 5 -5.31 2.18 -16.02
N ARG A 6 -5.96 3.22 -16.57
CA ARG A 6 -5.65 3.70 -17.93
C ARG A 6 -4.19 4.19 -18.05
N ALA A 7 -3.71 4.94 -17.06
CA ALA A 7 -2.32 5.40 -17.04
C ALA A 7 -1.34 4.22 -16.92
N GLY A 8 -1.65 3.24 -16.07
CA GLY A 8 -0.87 2.02 -15.89
C GLY A 8 -0.79 1.16 -17.15
N GLU A 9 -1.92 0.95 -17.84
CA GLU A 9 -1.99 0.22 -19.11
C GLU A 9 -1.17 0.91 -20.21
N ALA A 10 -1.28 2.24 -20.35
CA ALA A 10 -0.48 2.98 -21.32
C ALA A 10 1.03 2.87 -21.04
N ALA A 11 1.44 2.90 -19.77
CA ALA A 11 2.83 2.70 -19.38
C ALA A 11 3.29 1.26 -19.64
N ALA A 12 2.46 0.26 -19.35
CA ALA A 12 2.74 -1.15 -19.61
C ALA A 12 3.05 -1.41 -21.09
N VAL A 13 2.22 -0.88 -21.99
CA VAL A 13 2.47 -0.97 -23.45
C VAL A 13 3.77 -0.30 -23.83
N ARG A 14 4.03 0.91 -23.32
CA ARG A 14 5.25 1.67 -23.64
C ARG A 14 6.53 0.96 -23.22
N TYR A 15 6.52 0.29 -22.07
CA TYR A 15 7.72 -0.31 -21.48
C TYR A 15 7.78 -1.84 -21.63
N GLY A 16 6.80 -2.46 -22.29
CA GLY A 16 6.75 -3.92 -22.50
C GLY A 16 6.59 -4.72 -21.21
N VAL A 17 5.90 -4.14 -20.20
CA VAL A 17 5.63 -4.78 -18.91
C VAL A 17 4.14 -5.03 -18.74
N ILE A 18 3.78 -5.93 -17.82
CA ILE A 18 2.38 -6.20 -17.50
C ILE A 18 1.93 -5.25 -16.39
N PHE A 19 0.83 -4.52 -16.63
CA PHE A 19 0.14 -3.77 -15.59
C PHE A 19 -0.99 -4.63 -15.02
N LEU A 20 -1.11 -4.69 -13.69
CA LEU A 20 -2.20 -5.39 -13.02
C LEU A 20 -3.31 -4.39 -12.66
N PRO A 21 -4.45 -4.36 -13.39
CA PRO A 21 -5.56 -3.48 -13.06
C PRO A 21 -6.31 -4.04 -11.85
N SER A 22 -5.99 -3.54 -10.66
CA SER A 22 -6.67 -3.96 -9.42
C SER A 22 -6.78 -2.79 -8.44
N ASP A 23 -7.98 -2.56 -7.92
CA ASP A 23 -8.26 -1.54 -6.90
C ASP A 23 -8.22 -2.19 -5.51
N PHE A 24 -7.02 -2.41 -4.98
CA PHE A 24 -6.81 -3.04 -3.67
C PHE A 24 -7.32 -2.22 -2.48
N LYS A 25 -7.82 -1.00 -2.72
CA LYS A 25 -8.37 -0.12 -1.67
C LYS A 25 -9.87 -0.35 -1.45
N LYS A 26 -10.56 -1.05 -2.36
CA LYS A 26 -12.00 -1.34 -2.24
C LYS A 26 -12.27 -2.71 -1.61
N GLN A 27 -13.52 -2.95 -1.22
CA GLN A 27 -14.01 -4.24 -0.70
C GLN A 27 -13.20 -4.78 0.50
N GLY A 28 -12.72 -3.90 1.39
CA GLY A 28 -11.95 -4.32 2.56
C GLY A 28 -10.51 -4.77 2.27
N GLY A 29 -9.98 -4.52 1.06
CA GLY A 29 -8.62 -4.92 0.68
C GLY A 29 -7.52 -4.38 1.61
N TYR A 30 -7.74 -3.23 2.25
CA TYR A 30 -6.83 -2.72 3.28
C TYR A 30 -6.77 -3.63 4.52
N LEU A 31 -7.93 -4.05 5.03
CA LEU A 31 -8.00 -4.96 6.18
C LEU A 31 -7.32 -6.29 5.85
N ARG A 32 -7.64 -6.85 4.67
CA ARG A 32 -7.01 -8.08 4.21
C ARG A 32 -5.49 -7.95 4.08
N SER A 33 -4.99 -6.82 3.59
CA SER A 33 -3.55 -6.54 3.55
C SER A 33 -2.91 -6.52 4.95
N ALA A 34 -3.59 -5.94 5.94
CA ALA A 34 -3.11 -5.90 7.32
C ALA A 34 -3.05 -7.30 7.95
N GLU A 35 -4.07 -8.12 7.73
CA GLU A 35 -4.10 -9.53 8.16
C GLU A 35 -2.94 -10.33 7.56
N LEU A 36 -2.78 -10.27 6.23
CA LEU A 36 -1.70 -10.98 5.53
C LEU A 36 -0.33 -10.51 6.02
N SER A 37 -0.16 -9.21 6.27
CA SER A 37 1.12 -8.69 6.81
C SER A 37 1.44 -9.32 8.16
N LYS A 38 0.44 -9.48 9.04
CA LYS A 38 0.61 -10.13 10.34
C LYS A 38 0.90 -11.63 10.18
N GLU A 39 0.17 -12.31 9.30
CA GLU A 39 0.32 -13.74 9.01
C GLU A 39 1.74 -14.09 8.52
N TYR A 40 2.28 -13.26 7.61
CA TYR A 40 3.62 -13.48 7.04
C TYR A 40 4.75 -12.80 7.81
N GLY A 41 4.49 -12.17 8.96
CA GLY A 41 5.51 -11.45 9.73
C GLY A 41 6.13 -10.26 8.99
N MET A 42 5.38 -9.64 8.06
CA MET A 42 5.85 -8.48 7.31
C MET A 42 5.86 -7.23 8.18
N TYR A 43 6.96 -6.49 8.13
CA TYR A 43 7.04 -5.17 8.75
C TYR A 43 6.09 -4.19 8.05
N ARG A 44 5.19 -3.58 8.81
CA ARG A 44 4.38 -2.44 8.36
C ARG A 44 4.92 -1.16 8.97
N GLN A 45 5.36 -0.24 8.12
CA GLN A 45 5.92 1.03 8.56
C GLN A 45 4.85 1.90 9.25
N ASP A 46 5.13 2.26 10.49
CA ASP A 46 4.29 3.10 11.37
C ASP A 46 4.80 4.55 11.48
N TYR A 47 5.97 4.84 10.91
CA TYR A 47 6.52 6.18 10.77
C TYR A 47 6.43 6.66 9.32
N CYS A 48 5.63 7.70 9.05
CA CYS A 48 5.43 8.22 7.69
C CYS A 48 6.36 9.39 7.33
N GLY A 49 7.32 9.74 8.20
CA GLY A 49 8.25 10.85 8.01
C GLY A 49 7.86 12.14 8.73
N CYS A 50 6.64 12.25 9.26
CA CYS A 50 6.17 13.46 9.95
C CYS A 50 6.35 13.39 11.47
N VAL A 51 6.41 14.56 12.13
CA VAL A 51 6.56 14.67 13.59
C VAL A 51 5.47 13.92 14.36
N TYR A 52 4.23 13.92 13.85
CA TYR A 52 3.10 13.25 14.50
C TYR A 52 3.30 11.74 14.57
N SER A 53 3.61 11.10 13.42
CA SER A 53 3.87 9.65 13.38
C SER A 53 5.10 9.24 14.19
N LYS A 54 6.08 10.15 14.34
CA LYS A 54 7.23 9.93 15.22
C LYS A 54 6.81 9.87 16.69
N ILE A 55 6.06 10.87 17.14
CA ILE A 55 5.54 10.93 18.52
C ILE A 55 4.69 9.70 18.83
N GLU A 56 3.79 9.31 17.93
CA GLU A 56 2.95 8.11 18.10
C GLU A 56 3.76 6.82 18.20
N ARG A 57 4.80 6.67 17.36
CA ARG A 57 5.70 5.52 17.39
C ARG A 57 6.49 5.46 18.69
N ASP A 58 7.08 6.58 19.10
CA ASP A 58 7.88 6.67 20.32
C ASP A 58 7.02 6.33 21.56
N ALA A 59 5.76 6.80 21.60
CA ALA A 59 4.81 6.49 22.67
C ALA A 59 4.41 5.01 22.76
N ARG A 60 4.44 4.26 21.65
CA ARG A 60 4.14 2.79 21.65
C ARG A 60 5.32 1.94 22.14
N THR A 61 6.52 2.53 22.21
CA THR A 61 7.76 1.82 22.55
C THR A 61 8.16 1.99 24.03
N LEU A 62 7.47 2.89 24.75
CA LEU A 62 7.56 3.10 26.20
C LEU A 62 6.61 2.17 26.95
#